data_AF-Q6VTB3-F1
#
_entry.id   AF-Q6VTB3-F1
#
_cell.length_a   1.000
_cell.length_b   1.000
_cell.length_c   1.000
_cell.angle_alpha   90.00
_cell.angle_beta   90.00
_cell.angle_gamma   90.00
#
_symmetry.space_group_name_H-M   'P 1'
#
loop_
_entity.id
_entity.type
_entity.pdbx_description
1 polymer ?
#
loop_
_entity_poly.entity_id
_entity_poly.type
_entity_poly.pdbx_seq_one_letter_code
_entity_poly.pdbx_strand_id
1 'polypeptide(L)'
;HTEGWFIGVRLASLWLRQHPQAQETALLNGDKPAISAYLLSAVFERLSDDLQETLLALGIARRLNGDLASTLTGRQDGQALLERLESLRLFLLPLDRERQWYRFNPLFADFLGNRLRECDPDRFKQLHFNASLWFTNHYMPTLAVEHACAAEDPEMIAA
;
A
#
# COMPACT_ATOMS: atom_id res chain seq x y z
N HIS A 1 -9.37 4.93 -16.85
CA HIS A 1 -10.33 3.91 -16.39
C HIS A 1 -10.37 3.91 -14.88
N THR A 2 -11.45 4.47 -14.33
CA THR A 2 -11.69 4.79 -12.91
C THR A 2 -12.37 3.60 -12.22
N GLU A 3 -11.65 2.48 -12.10
CA GLU A 3 -12.20 1.23 -11.56
C GLU A 3 -11.69 1.00 -10.12
N GLY A 4 -12.59 1.15 -9.13
CA GLY A 4 -12.36 0.77 -7.72
C GLY A 4 -12.66 1.84 -6.65
N TRP A 5 -12.44 3.13 -6.93
CA TRP A 5 -12.63 4.20 -5.95
C TRP A 5 -14.09 4.59 -5.69
N PHE A 6 -15.02 4.27 -6.61
CA PHE A 6 -16.45 4.59 -6.44
C PHE A 6 -17.08 3.86 -5.25
N ILE A 7 -16.62 2.66 -4.90
CA ILE A 7 -17.12 1.94 -3.71
C ILE A 7 -16.51 2.55 -2.45
N GLY A 8 -15.20 2.82 -2.46
CA GLY A 8 -14.51 3.52 -1.37
C GLY A 8 -15.11 4.90 -1.08
N VAL A 9 -15.36 5.70 -2.13
CA VAL A 9 -16.00 7.02 -2.01
C VAL A 9 -17.48 6.94 -1.68
N ARG A 10 -18.21 5.91 -2.13
CA ARG A 10 -19.60 5.72 -1.72
C ARG A 10 -19.70 5.36 -0.24
N LEU A 11 -18.88 4.42 0.24
CA LEU A 11 -18.82 4.03 1.64
C LEU A 11 -18.34 5.17 2.53
N ALA A 12 -17.34 5.91 2.08
CA ALA A 12 -16.89 7.15 2.68
C ALA A 12 -17.98 8.22 2.80
N SER A 13 -18.71 8.47 1.72
CA SER A 13 -19.81 9.45 1.71
C SER A 13 -20.96 9.03 2.62
N LEU A 14 -21.19 7.72 2.76
CA LEU A 14 -22.17 7.15 3.70
C LEU A 14 -21.69 7.29 5.15
N TRP A 15 -20.40 7.09 5.41
CA TRP A 15 -19.82 7.22 6.74
C TRP A 15 -19.77 8.67 7.21
N LEU A 16 -19.40 9.61 6.34
CA LEU A 16 -19.45 11.06 6.63
C LEU A 16 -20.88 11.52 6.98
N ARG A 17 -21.91 10.99 6.29
CA ARG A 17 -23.31 11.25 6.64
C ARG A 17 -23.73 10.73 8.01
N GLN A 18 -23.03 9.73 8.55
CA GLN A 18 -23.30 9.15 9.87
C GLN A 18 -22.44 9.79 10.98
N HIS A 19 -21.42 10.57 10.63
CA HIS A 19 -20.51 11.24 11.56
C HIS A 19 -20.38 12.75 11.22
N PRO A 20 -21.37 13.59 11.60
CA PRO A 20 -21.47 14.99 11.20
C PRO A 20 -20.25 15.83 11.58
N GLN A 21 -19.61 15.54 12.72
CA GLN A 21 -18.41 16.26 13.18
C GLN A 21 -17.18 16.00 12.30
N ALA A 22 -17.01 14.76 11.80
CA ALA A 22 -15.94 14.41 10.85
C ALA A 22 -16.23 14.96 9.45
N GLN A 23 -17.51 15.10 9.11
CA GLN A 23 -17.95 15.76 7.88
C GLN A 23 -17.67 17.27 7.94
N GLU A 24 -17.92 17.93 9.06
CA GLU A 24 -17.62 19.35 9.26
C GLU A 24 -16.12 19.64 9.14
N THR A 25 -15.25 18.89 9.83
CA THR A 25 -13.79 19.11 9.72
C THR A 25 -13.24 18.85 8.32
N ALA A 26 -13.75 17.84 7.62
CA ALA A 26 -13.36 17.54 6.25
C ALA A 26 -13.88 18.58 5.22
N LEU A 27 -15.08 19.13 5.43
CA LEU A 27 -15.64 20.20 4.60
C LEU A 27 -14.99 21.56 4.87
N LEU A 28 -14.63 21.86 6.13
CA LEU A 28 -13.95 23.10 6.52
C LEU A 28 -12.55 23.22 5.91
N ASN A 29 -11.87 22.09 5.66
CA ASN A 29 -10.55 22.06 5.02
C ASN A 29 -10.60 22.09 3.49
N GLY A 30 -11.79 21.97 2.86
CA GLY A 30 -12.04 22.26 1.44
C GLY A 30 -11.31 21.41 0.38
N ASP A 31 -10.32 20.62 0.77
CA ASP A 31 -9.38 19.99 -0.16
C ASP A 31 -9.69 18.49 -0.32
N LYS A 32 -9.99 18.08 -1.56
CA LYS A 32 -10.20 16.67 -1.95
C LYS A 32 -9.12 15.71 -1.40
N PRO A 33 -7.83 16.08 -1.32
CA PRO A 33 -6.79 15.26 -0.71
C PRO A 33 -7.04 14.92 0.77
N ALA A 34 -7.52 15.87 1.57
CA ALA A 34 -7.76 15.68 3.01
C ALA A 34 -8.89 14.68 3.26
N ILE A 35 -9.96 14.77 2.46
CA ILE A 35 -11.08 13.81 2.49
C ILE A 35 -10.58 12.41 2.12
N SER A 36 -9.76 12.27 1.07
CA SER A 36 -9.24 10.95 0.69
C SER A 36 -8.33 10.33 1.76
N ALA A 37 -7.42 11.10 2.36
CA ALA A 37 -6.53 10.59 3.40
C ALA A 37 -7.29 10.10 4.63
N TYR A 38 -8.30 10.86 5.06
CA TYR A 38 -9.16 10.49 6.18
C TYR A 38 -9.89 9.15 5.95
N LEU A 39 -10.43 8.95 4.75
CA LEU A 39 -11.16 7.74 4.40
C LEU A 39 -10.27 6.51 4.33
N LEU A 40 -9.05 6.66 3.82
CA LEU A 40 -8.07 5.59 3.82
C LEU A 40 -7.71 5.19 5.25
N SER A 41 -7.53 6.16 6.16
CA SER A 41 -7.31 5.89 7.59
C SER A 41 -8.49 5.16 8.22
N ALA A 42 -9.73 5.63 8.00
CA ALA A 42 -10.93 5.02 8.57
C ALA A 42 -11.18 3.58 8.05
N VAL A 43 -10.83 3.29 6.80
CA VAL A 43 -10.89 1.91 6.27
C VAL A 43 -9.81 1.06 6.90
N PHE A 44 -8.57 1.56 6.95
CA PHE A 44 -7.41 0.86 7.48
C PHE A 44 -7.59 0.48 8.96
N GLU A 45 -8.06 1.42 9.79
CA GLU A 45 -8.27 1.24 11.24
C GLU A 45 -9.38 0.23 11.58
N ARG A 46 -10.24 -0.13 10.61
CA ARG A 46 -11.28 -1.15 10.80
C ARG A 46 -10.82 -2.56 10.42
N LEU A 47 -9.63 -2.70 9.86
CA LEU A 47 -9.04 -4.00 9.55
C LEU A 47 -8.45 -4.61 10.81
N SER A 48 -8.38 -5.94 10.86
CA SER A 48 -7.64 -6.63 11.92
C SER A 48 -6.16 -6.26 11.87
N ASP A 49 -5.48 -6.29 13.02
CA ASP A 49 -4.06 -5.97 13.14
C ASP A 49 -3.20 -6.77 12.13
N ASP A 50 -3.48 -8.07 11.95
CA ASP A 50 -2.82 -8.93 10.95
C ASP A 50 -2.91 -8.38 9.50
N LEU A 51 -4.07 -7.82 9.12
CA LEU A 51 -4.26 -7.24 7.80
C LEU A 51 -3.62 -5.86 7.70
N GLN A 52 -3.67 -5.06 8.76
CA GLN A 52 -2.97 -3.77 8.80
C GLN A 52 -1.46 -3.98 8.61
N GLU A 53 -0.87 -4.88 9.37
CA GLU A 53 0.53 -5.28 9.29
C GLU A 53 0.93 -5.77 7.90
N THR A 54 0.09 -6.62 7.31
CA THR A 54 0.29 -7.13 5.96
C THR A 54 0.24 -6.01 4.91
N LEU A 55 -0.74 -5.11 5.00
CA LEU A 55 -0.89 -4.01 4.05
C LEU A 55 0.25 -3.00 4.16
N LEU A 56 0.71 -2.67 5.37
CA LEU A 56 1.87 -1.81 5.57
C LEU A 56 3.12 -2.40 4.91
N ALA A 57 3.36 -3.70 5.08
CA ALA A 57 4.51 -4.37 4.48
C ALA A 57 4.47 -4.37 2.95
N LEU A 58 3.30 -4.61 2.35
CA LEU A 58 3.13 -4.66 0.91
C LEU A 58 3.05 -3.27 0.25
N GLY A 59 2.57 -2.26 0.98
CA GLY A 59 2.29 -0.92 0.48
C GLY A 59 3.52 -0.14 0.01
N ILE A 60 4.72 -0.56 0.41
CA ILE A 60 5.99 0.05 0.01
C ILE A 60 6.34 -0.20 -1.47
N ALA A 61 5.82 -1.26 -2.07
CA ALA A 61 6.15 -1.66 -3.44
C ALA A 61 5.08 -1.22 -4.44
N ARG A 62 5.51 -0.59 -5.54
CA ARG A 62 4.61 -0.14 -6.62
C ARG A 62 4.02 -1.29 -7.44
N ARG A 63 4.72 -2.43 -7.48
CA ARG A 63 4.30 -3.66 -8.13
C ARG A 63 4.63 -4.83 -7.23
N LEU A 64 3.71 -5.77 -7.14
CA LEU A 64 3.79 -6.94 -6.27
C LEU A 64 3.49 -8.20 -7.09
N ASN A 65 4.19 -9.28 -6.80
CA ASN A 65 3.81 -10.64 -7.18
C ASN A 65 3.85 -11.53 -5.93
N GLY A 66 3.44 -12.79 -6.06
CA GLY A 66 3.40 -13.70 -4.91
C GLY A 66 4.74 -13.90 -4.19
N ASP A 67 5.86 -13.88 -4.94
CA ASP A 67 7.20 -14.09 -4.38
C ASP A 67 7.71 -12.87 -3.60
N LEU A 68 7.54 -11.66 -4.17
CA LEU A 68 7.85 -10.41 -3.46
C LEU A 68 6.93 -10.23 -2.25
N ALA A 69 5.64 -10.57 -2.36
CA ALA A 69 4.72 -10.51 -1.22
C ALA A 69 5.16 -11.44 -0.09
N SER A 70 5.61 -12.65 -0.41
CA SER A 70 6.18 -13.60 0.56
C SER A 70 7.43 -13.02 1.22
N THR A 71 8.33 -12.44 0.43
CA THR A 71 9.56 -11.80 0.90
C THR A 71 9.28 -10.66 1.88
N LEU A 72 8.32 -9.79 1.57
CA LEU A 72 8.02 -8.60 2.39
C LEU A 72 7.22 -8.92 3.66
N THR A 73 6.38 -9.96 3.62
CA THR A 73 5.52 -10.32 4.75
C THR A 73 6.10 -11.44 5.62
N GLY A 74 7.16 -12.12 5.17
CA GLY A 74 7.71 -13.32 5.81
C GLY A 74 6.79 -14.55 5.70
N ARG A 75 5.75 -14.48 4.86
CA ARG A 75 4.78 -15.56 4.64
C ARG A 75 5.22 -16.46 3.49
N GLN A 76 4.67 -17.67 3.44
CA GLN A 76 4.93 -18.63 2.36
C GLN A 76 3.80 -18.66 1.30
N ASP A 77 2.69 -17.97 1.56
CA ASP A 77 1.47 -18.00 0.76
C ASP A 77 1.20 -16.68 0.02
N GLY A 78 2.25 -15.95 -0.38
CA GLY A 78 2.13 -14.58 -0.90
C GLY A 78 1.19 -14.43 -2.11
N GLN A 79 1.15 -15.39 -3.04
CA GLN A 79 0.20 -15.33 -4.17
C GLN A 79 -1.26 -15.44 -3.69
N ALA A 80 -1.56 -16.43 -2.84
CA ALA A 80 -2.90 -16.61 -2.27
C ALA A 80 -3.32 -15.41 -1.41
N LEU A 81 -2.35 -14.79 -0.73
CA LEU A 81 -2.55 -13.55 0.00
C LEU A 81 -2.99 -12.41 -0.94
N LEU A 82 -2.29 -12.18 -2.05
CA LEU A 82 -2.66 -11.12 -3.01
C LEU A 82 -4.05 -11.36 -3.61
N GLU A 83 -4.37 -12.60 -3.96
CA GLU A 83 -5.71 -12.99 -4.44
C GLU A 83 -6.80 -12.73 -3.39
N ARG A 84 -6.51 -13.03 -2.11
CA ARG A 84 -7.41 -12.73 -1.00
C ARG A 84 -7.61 -11.21 -0.87
N LEU A 85 -6.55 -10.41 -0.87
CA LEU A 85 -6.64 -8.94 -0.78
C LEU A 85 -7.42 -8.34 -1.96
N GLU A 86 -7.23 -8.88 -3.17
CA GLU A 86 -7.99 -8.50 -4.37
C GLU A 86 -9.50 -8.81 -4.19
N SER A 87 -9.83 -10.01 -3.72
CA SER A 87 -11.23 -10.43 -3.49
C SER A 87 -11.95 -9.59 -2.43
N LEU A 88 -11.20 -9.14 -1.41
CA LEU A 88 -11.67 -8.22 -0.37
C LEU A 88 -11.80 -6.76 -0.87
N ARG A 89 -11.42 -6.49 -2.13
CA ARG A 89 -11.43 -5.14 -2.74
C ARG A 89 -10.59 -4.13 -1.95
N LEU A 90 -9.48 -4.56 -1.35
CA LEU A 90 -8.58 -3.71 -0.55
C LEU A 90 -7.62 -2.90 -1.43
N PHE A 91 -8.18 -2.20 -2.41
CA PHE A 91 -7.47 -1.29 -3.33
C PHE A 91 -6.34 -1.94 -4.14
N LEU A 92 -6.27 -3.27 -4.19
CA LEU A 92 -5.32 -4.04 -4.98
C LEU A 92 -5.94 -4.40 -6.34
N LEU A 93 -5.16 -4.21 -7.42
CA LEU A 93 -5.59 -4.43 -8.80
C LEU A 93 -4.57 -5.32 -9.53
N PRO A 94 -5.00 -6.33 -10.30
CA PRO A 94 -4.10 -7.08 -11.17
C PRO A 94 -3.57 -6.18 -12.30
N LEU A 95 -2.34 -6.44 -12.74
CA LEU A 95 -1.64 -5.74 -13.82
C LEU A 95 -1.62 -6.54 -15.13
N ASP A 96 -1.88 -7.84 -15.05
CA ASP A 96 -1.91 -8.77 -16.16
C ASP A 96 -3.16 -9.66 -16.10
N ARG A 97 -3.39 -10.47 -17.14
CA ARG A 97 -4.59 -11.34 -17.21
C ARG A 97 -4.42 -12.59 -16.36
N GLU A 98 -3.18 -13.02 -16.21
CA GLU A 98 -2.72 -14.20 -15.49
C GLU A 98 -2.66 -14.00 -13.97
N ARG A 99 -2.95 -12.78 -13.50
CA ARG A 99 -2.94 -12.34 -12.10
C ARG A 99 -1.62 -12.64 -11.39
N GLN A 100 -0.50 -12.47 -12.09
CA GLN A 100 0.84 -12.66 -11.53
C GLN A 100 1.34 -11.39 -10.86
N TRP A 101 1.05 -10.24 -11.49
CA TRP A 101 1.42 -8.95 -10.96
C TRP A 101 0.23 -8.14 -10.51
N TYR A 102 0.42 -7.40 -9.43
CA TYR A 102 -0.56 -6.55 -8.79
C TYR A 102 0.03 -5.18 -8.50
N ARG A 103 -0.84 -4.20 -8.30
CA ARG A 103 -0.51 -2.91 -7.71
C ARG A 103 -1.63 -2.41 -6.81
N PHE A 104 -1.26 -1.66 -5.78
CA PHE A 104 -2.24 -0.87 -5.05
C PHE A 104 -2.66 0.36 -5.87
N ASN A 105 -3.83 0.90 -5.52
CA ASN A 105 -4.16 2.27 -5.88
C ASN A 105 -3.07 3.21 -5.35
N PRO A 106 -2.55 4.16 -6.16
CA PRO A 106 -1.44 5.02 -5.75
C PRO A 106 -1.67 5.77 -4.44
N LEU A 107 -2.88 6.32 -4.24
CA LEU A 107 -3.20 7.06 -3.00
C LEU A 107 -3.15 6.15 -1.76
N PHE A 108 -3.53 4.87 -1.92
CA PHE A 108 -3.47 3.92 -0.83
C PHE A 108 -2.04 3.45 -0.54
N ALA A 109 -1.24 3.22 -1.59
CA ALA A 109 0.18 2.92 -1.44
C ALA A 109 0.91 4.06 -0.71
N ASP A 110 0.67 5.32 -1.12
CA ASP A 110 1.27 6.50 -0.48
C ASP A 110 0.84 6.61 0.98
N PHE A 111 -0.45 6.40 1.27
CA PHE A 111 -0.97 6.36 2.65
C PHE A 111 -0.28 5.28 3.50
N LEU A 112 -0.16 4.05 2.99
CA LEU A 112 0.47 2.94 3.69
C LEU A 112 1.96 3.20 3.94
N GLY A 113 2.68 3.70 2.93
CA GLY A 113 4.10 4.01 3.04
C GLY A 113 4.37 5.14 4.03
N ASN A 114 3.56 6.20 4.02
CA ASN A 114 3.69 7.29 4.98
C ASN A 114 3.39 6.83 6.41
N ARG A 115 2.31 6.05 6.59
CA ARG A 115 1.95 5.51 7.91
C ARG A 115 3.03 4.59 8.46
N LEU A 116 3.59 3.69 7.63
CA LEU A 116 4.69 2.83 8.05
C LEU A 116 5.93 3.66 8.44
N ARG A 117 6.30 4.66 7.63
CA ARG A 117 7.44 5.53 7.94
C ARG A 117 7.26 6.29 9.25
N GLU A 118 6.04 6.72 9.57
CA GLU A 118 5.74 7.44 10.81
C GLU A 118 5.71 6.53 12.03
N CYS A 119 5.12 5.33 11.92
CA CYS A 119 4.95 4.41 13.05
C CYS A 119 6.19 3.55 13.32
N ASP A 120 6.92 3.15 12.27
CA ASP A 120 8.09 2.26 12.36
C ASP A 120 9.11 2.57 11.24
N PRO A 121 9.92 3.63 11.42
CA PRO A 121 10.91 4.05 10.43
C PRO A 121 11.97 3.00 10.11
N ASP A 122 12.37 2.19 11.10
CA ASP A 122 13.40 1.17 10.93
C ASP A 122 12.88 0.03 10.06
N ARG A 123 11.65 -0.42 10.31
CA ARG A 123 10.99 -1.43 9.45
C ARG A 123 10.69 -0.89 8.06
N PHE A 124 10.33 0.38 7.92
CA PHE A 124 10.19 1.04 6.62
C PHE A 124 11.48 0.86 5.79
N LYS A 125 12.64 1.20 6.37
CA LYS A 125 13.94 1.03 5.71
C LYS A 125 14.24 -0.43 5.39
N GLN A 126 14.02 -1.33 6.35
CA GLN A 126 14.27 -2.76 6.18
C GLN A 126 13.44 -3.37 5.04
N LEU A 127 12.17 -3.00 4.92
CA LEU A 127 11.30 -3.49 3.85
C LEU A 127 11.72 -2.95 2.49
N HIS A 128 12.13 -1.69 2.40
CA HIS A 128 12.70 -1.13 1.17
C HIS A 128 14.02 -1.82 0.79
N PHE A 129 14.89 -2.13 1.75
CA PHE A 129 16.10 -2.92 1.50
C PHE A 129 15.77 -4.31 0.95
N ASN A 130 14.85 -5.04 1.60
CA ASN A 130 14.42 -6.37 1.15
C ASN A 130 13.82 -6.34 -0.26
N ALA A 131 12.99 -5.33 -0.56
CA ALA A 131 12.44 -5.13 -1.90
C ALA A 131 13.55 -4.88 -2.93
N SER A 132 14.53 -4.04 -2.59
CA SER A 132 15.64 -3.72 -3.49
C SER A 132 16.48 -4.96 -3.83
N LEU A 133 16.82 -5.75 -2.82
CA LEU A 133 17.54 -7.02 -3.00
C LEU A 133 16.73 -7.99 -3.87
N TRP A 134 15.42 -8.09 -3.62
CA TRP A 134 14.53 -8.93 -4.42
C TRP A 134 14.51 -8.50 -5.88
N PHE A 135 14.33 -7.20 -6.17
CA PHE A 135 14.32 -6.68 -7.55
C PHE A 135 15.67 -6.84 -8.25
N THR A 136 16.77 -6.74 -7.52
CA THR A 136 18.12 -7.01 -8.04
C THR A 136 18.24 -8.46 -8.50
N ASN A 137 17.83 -9.41 -7.66
CA ASN A 137 17.87 -10.84 -7.98
C ASN A 137 16.93 -11.24 -9.12
N HIS A 138 15.93 -10.41 -9.42
CA HIS A 138 14.96 -10.61 -10.50
C HIS A 138 15.25 -9.77 -11.75
N TYR A 139 16.46 -9.20 -11.88
CA TYR A 139 16.91 -8.43 -13.05
C TYR A 139 16.04 -7.19 -13.34
N MET A 140 15.55 -6.52 -12.30
CA MET A 140 14.75 -5.29 -12.39
C MET A 140 15.47 -4.08 -11.76
N PRO A 141 16.59 -3.62 -12.35
CA PRO A 141 17.50 -2.67 -11.71
C PRO A 141 16.87 -1.31 -11.40
N THR A 142 15.97 -0.81 -12.26
CA THR A 142 15.29 0.47 -12.01
C THR A 142 14.47 0.44 -10.71
N LEU A 143 13.73 -0.64 -10.48
CA LEU A 143 12.95 -0.79 -9.24
C LEU A 143 13.87 -1.03 -8.04
N ALA A 144 14.96 -1.79 -8.22
CA ALA A 144 15.95 -1.98 -7.17
C ALA A 144 16.52 -0.64 -6.68
N VAL A 145 16.95 0.23 -7.59
CA VAL A 145 17.51 1.55 -7.25
C VAL A 145 16.45 2.44 -6.58
N GLU A 146 15.20 2.46 -7.07
CA GLU A 146 14.11 3.20 -6.42
C GLU A 146 13.95 2.79 -4.95
N HIS A 147 13.98 1.48 -4.67
CA HIS A 147 13.87 0.95 -3.32
C HIS A 147 15.13 1.19 -2.48
N ALA A 148 16.33 1.12 -3.05
CA ALA A 148 17.59 1.42 -2.35
C ALA A 148 17.64 2.89 -1.87
N CYS A 149 17.27 3.82 -2.74
CA CYS A 149 17.15 5.24 -2.39
C CYS A 149 16.14 5.47 -1.25
N ALA A 150 15.00 4.78 -1.31
CA ALA A 150 13.96 4.89 -0.27
C ALA A 150 14.35 4.22 1.06
N ALA A 151 15.26 3.24 1.05
CA ALA A 151 15.83 2.64 2.26
C ALA A 151 16.85 3.57 2.96
N GLU A 152 17.22 4.70 2.33
CA GLU A 152 18.34 5.55 2.73
C GLU A 152 19.66 4.76 2.83
N ASP A 153 19.85 3.74 1.98
CA ASP A 153 21.05 2.91 1.94
C ASP A 153 22.06 3.49 0.94
N PRO A 154 23.17 4.12 1.41
CA PRO A 154 24.14 4.73 0.53
C PRO A 154 25.07 3.72 -0.18
N GLU A 155 25.21 2.48 0.29
CA GLU A 155 26.11 1.49 -0.32
C GLU A 155 25.54 0.92 -1.63
N MET A 156 24.21 0.85 -1.76
CA MET A 156 23.54 0.29 -2.93
C MET A 156 23.25 1.33 -4.04
N ILE A 157 23.39 2.63 -3.75
CA ILE A 157 23.25 3.72 -4.74
C ILE A 157 24.47 3.80 -5.68
N ALA A 158 25.59 3.14 -5.32
CA ALA A 158 26.86 3.18 -6.05
C ALA A 158 27.16 1.95 -6.93
N ALA A 159 26.23 0.98 -7.02
CA ALA A 159 26.37 -0.25 -7.80
C ALA A 159 25.72 -0.16 -9.18
#